data_AF-A0A353RHW1-F1
#
_entry.id   AF-A0A353RHW1-F1
#
_cell.length_a   1.000
_cell.length_b   1.000
_cell.length_c   1.000
_cell.angle_alpha   90.00
_cell.angle_beta   90.00
_cell.angle_gamma   90.00
#
_symmetry.space_group_name_H-M   'P 1'
#
loop_
_entity.id
_entity.type
_entity.pdbx_description
1 polymer ?
#
loop_
_entity_poly.entity_id
_entity_poly.type
_entity_poly.pdbx_seq_one_letter_code
_entity_poly.pdbx_strand_id
1 'polypeptide(L)'
;MKLKKIFQAITAIAISVSCTGCIQNLLSNDKASTKKITPIDFSHVKINDNFWSPRLKNHVSHTLPVCIDQIENKTGRILNFENAAKRSGEHSGIFYDDSDVYKALEGIAYSLINNPNP
;
A
#
# COMPACT_ATOMS: atom_id res chain seq x y z
N MET A 1 30.80 -24.29 64.12
CA MET A 1 30.96 -23.62 62.80
C MET A 1 30.23 -24.32 61.64
N LYS A 2 29.96 -25.64 61.68
CA LYS A 2 29.27 -26.36 60.60
C LYS A 2 27.74 -26.11 60.52
N LEU A 3 27.07 -25.88 61.65
CA LEU A 3 25.61 -25.69 61.70
C LEU A 3 25.14 -24.33 61.12
N LYS A 4 25.90 -23.25 61.33
CA LYS A 4 25.60 -21.92 60.75
C LYS A 4 25.72 -21.91 59.22
N LYS A 5 26.65 -22.67 58.65
CA LYS A 5 26.83 -22.81 57.19
C LYS A 5 25.67 -23.59 56.55
N ILE A 6 25.14 -24.60 57.25
CA ILE A 6 23.96 -25.35 56.80
C ILE A 6 22.71 -24.46 56.84
N PHE A 7 22.53 -23.67 57.89
CA PHE A 7 21.39 -22.74 57.99
C PHE A 7 21.43 -21.64 56.93
N GLN A 8 22.63 -21.11 56.61
CA GLN A 8 22.83 -20.14 55.51
C GLN A 8 22.60 -20.75 54.12
N ALA A 9 22.92 -22.04 53.92
CA ALA A 9 22.67 -22.72 52.66
C ALA A 9 21.18 -22.98 52.44
N ILE A 10 20.43 -23.33 53.50
CA ILE A 10 18.99 -23.60 53.42
C ILE A 10 18.20 -22.30 53.16
N THR A 11 18.57 -21.18 53.77
CA THR A 11 17.94 -19.89 53.48
C THR A 11 18.25 -19.37 52.07
N ALA A 12 19.43 -19.64 51.51
CA ALA A 12 19.77 -19.25 50.14
C ALA A 12 18.95 -20.02 49.07
N ILE A 13 18.65 -21.30 49.32
CA ILE A 13 17.87 -22.14 48.39
C ILE A 13 16.37 -21.78 48.42
N ALA A 14 15.83 -21.38 49.59
CA ALA A 14 14.42 -20.98 49.69
C ALA A 14 14.12 -19.66 48.94
N ILE A 15 15.08 -18.74 48.86
CA ILE A 15 14.93 -17.46 48.15
C ILE A 15 14.97 -17.65 46.62
N SER A 16 15.70 -18.65 46.11
CA SER A 16 15.73 -18.93 44.67
C SER A 16 14.46 -19.60 44.16
N VAL A 17 13.73 -20.35 45.00
CA VAL A 17 12.52 -21.09 44.58
C VAL A 17 11.28 -20.20 44.54
N SER A 18 11.17 -19.18 45.41
CA SER A 18 10.04 -18.24 45.39
C SER A 18 10.09 -17.21 44.26
N CYS A 19 11.23 -17.06 43.58
CA CYS A 19 11.36 -16.08 42.50
C CYS A 19 11.02 -16.64 41.12
N THR A 20 11.05 -17.97 40.93
CA THR A 20 10.79 -18.57 39.60
C THR A 20 9.31 -18.66 39.26
N GLY A 21 8.40 -18.72 40.25
CA GLY A 21 6.95 -18.86 40.02
C GLY A 21 6.23 -17.54 39.68
N CYS A 22 6.76 -16.39 40.11
CA CYS A 22 6.13 -15.08 39.85
C CYS A 22 6.52 -14.48 38.49
N ILE A 23 7.53 -15.01 37.80
CA ILE A 23 8.03 -14.45 36.54
C ILE A 23 7.27 -14.99 35.32
N GLN A 24 6.58 -16.13 35.40
CA GLN A 24 5.84 -16.67 34.25
C GLN A 24 4.66 -15.80 33.80
N ASN A 25 4.05 -15.00 34.70
CA ASN A 25 2.90 -14.15 34.35
C ASN A 25 3.28 -12.79 33.74
N LEU A 26 4.56 -12.40 33.72
CA LEU A 26 5.05 -11.17 33.05
C LEU A 26 5.41 -11.40 31.58
N LEU A 27 5.41 -12.66 31.12
CA LEU A 27 5.56 -13.04 29.71
C LEU A 27 4.21 -13.39 29.06
N SER A 28 3.11 -12.95 29.64
CA SER A 28 1.83 -12.84 28.94
C SER A 28 1.99 -11.74 27.90
N ASN A 29 2.63 -12.11 26.79
CA ASN A 29 2.76 -11.32 25.60
C ASN A 29 1.37 -11.24 24.99
N ASP A 30 0.52 -10.36 25.53
CA ASP A 30 -0.67 -9.86 24.85
C ASP A 30 -0.19 -8.95 23.69
N LYS A 31 0.60 -9.53 22.80
CA LYS A 31 0.74 -9.03 21.44
C LYS A 31 -0.65 -9.17 20.87
N ALA A 32 -1.41 -8.07 20.85
CA ALA A 32 -2.54 -7.91 19.96
C ALA A 32 -2.12 -8.48 18.61
N SER A 33 -2.61 -9.68 18.28
CA SER A 33 -2.27 -10.36 17.04
C SER A 33 -2.73 -9.44 15.93
N THR A 34 -1.78 -8.78 15.28
CA THR A 34 -2.07 -7.94 14.12
C THR A 34 -2.59 -8.89 13.05
N LYS A 35 -3.92 -8.97 12.93
CA LYS A 35 -4.55 -9.73 11.86
C LYS A 35 -4.01 -9.18 10.55
N LYS A 36 -3.23 -10.00 9.83
CA LYS A 36 -2.82 -9.67 8.48
C LYS A 36 -4.07 -9.72 7.59
N ILE A 37 -4.47 -8.57 7.08
CA ILE A 37 -5.52 -8.44 6.08
C ILE A 37 -4.84 -8.43 4.72
N THR A 38 -5.20 -9.36 3.85
CA THR A 38 -4.70 -9.43 2.48
C THR A 38 -5.69 -8.71 1.56
N PRO A 39 -5.25 -7.74 0.73
CA PRO A 39 -6.12 -7.11 -0.25
C PRO A 39 -6.54 -8.13 -1.32
N ILE A 40 -7.76 -7.98 -1.83
CA ILE A 40 -8.22 -8.72 -3.01
C ILE A 40 -7.86 -7.89 -4.24
N ASP A 41 -7.23 -8.52 -5.23
CA ASP A 41 -6.93 -7.89 -6.51
C ASP A 41 -8.23 -7.45 -7.20
N PHE A 42 -8.28 -6.20 -7.67
CA PHE A 42 -9.49 -5.63 -8.25
C PHE A 42 -9.91 -6.35 -9.55
N SER A 43 -8.99 -7.00 -10.26
CA SER A 43 -9.30 -7.79 -11.46
C SER A 43 -10.17 -9.01 -11.15
N HIS A 44 -10.19 -9.46 -9.90
CA HIS A 44 -11.06 -10.54 -9.42
C HIS A 44 -12.43 -10.04 -8.93
N VAL A 45 -12.70 -8.73 -8.98
CA VAL A 45 -13.93 -8.13 -8.45
C VAL A 45 -14.76 -7.52 -9.57
N LYS A 46 -16.00 -8.00 -9.71
CA LYS A 46 -16.99 -7.41 -10.64
C LYS A 46 -18.01 -6.58 -9.87
N ILE A 47 -18.12 -5.31 -10.21
CA ILE A 47 -19.06 -4.36 -9.61
C ILE A 47 -20.27 -4.24 -10.53
N ASN A 48 -21.45 -4.65 -10.05
CA ASN A 48 -22.70 -4.73 -10.82
C ASN A 48 -23.89 -4.05 -10.11
N ASP A 49 -23.64 -3.06 -9.26
CA ASP A 49 -24.69 -2.31 -8.56
C ASP A 49 -25.21 -1.11 -9.38
N ASN A 50 -26.17 -0.39 -8.81
CA ASN A 50 -26.74 0.81 -9.42
C ASN A 50 -25.94 2.10 -9.15
N PHE A 51 -24.94 2.07 -8.26
CA PHE A 51 -24.23 3.27 -7.82
C PHE A 51 -22.86 3.40 -8.47
N TRP A 52 -22.02 2.38 -8.36
CA TRP A 52 -20.66 2.34 -8.90
C TRP A 52 -20.62 1.94 -10.37
N SER A 53 -21.45 1.00 -10.82
CA SER A 53 -21.40 0.54 -12.21
C SER A 53 -21.60 1.68 -13.23
N PRO A 54 -22.55 2.63 -13.04
CA PRO A 54 -22.67 3.78 -13.94
C PRO A 54 -21.45 4.71 -13.92
N ARG A 55 -20.76 4.85 -12.79
CA ARG A 55 -19.55 5.68 -12.66
C ARG A 55 -18.36 5.07 -13.40
N LEU A 56 -18.19 3.76 -13.27
CA LEU A 56 -17.16 3.03 -14.03
C LEU A 56 -17.43 3.14 -15.54
N LYS A 57 -18.69 2.99 -15.98
CA LYS A 57 -19.05 3.20 -17.39
C LYS A 57 -18.76 4.62 -17.88
N ASN A 58 -19.08 5.65 -17.08
CA ASN A 58 -18.78 7.03 -17.43
C ASN A 58 -17.27 7.33 -17.43
N HIS A 59 -16.51 6.70 -16.53
CA HIS A 59 -15.06 6.81 -16.54
C HIS A 59 -14.48 6.38 -17.89
N VAL A 60 -14.91 5.24 -18.42
CA VAL A 60 -14.47 4.73 -19.74
C VAL A 60 -14.98 5.59 -20.90
N SER A 61 -16.28 5.91 -20.91
CA SER A 61 -16.91 6.56 -22.07
C SER A 61 -16.72 8.08 -22.13
N HIS A 62 -16.37 8.74 -21.03
CA HIS A 62 -16.26 10.20 -20.97
C HIS A 62 -14.95 10.67 -20.33
N THR A 63 -14.62 10.20 -19.12
CA THR A 63 -13.44 10.72 -18.40
C THR A 63 -12.13 10.40 -19.13
N LEU A 64 -11.92 9.14 -19.53
CA LEU A 64 -10.71 8.74 -20.22
C LEU A 64 -10.52 9.48 -21.57
N PRO A 65 -11.53 9.58 -22.46
CA PRO A 65 -11.40 10.38 -23.68
C PRO A 65 -11.01 11.85 -23.43
N VAL A 66 -11.60 12.48 -22.40
CA VAL A 66 -11.24 13.86 -22.03
C VAL A 66 -9.81 13.94 -21.52
N CYS A 67 -9.38 13.03 -20.64
CA CYS A 67 -8.01 12.99 -20.15
C CYS A 67 -7.00 12.80 -21.30
N ILE A 68 -7.30 11.91 -22.25
CA ILE A 68 -6.46 11.66 -23.43
C ILE A 68 -6.35 12.93 -24.29
N ASP A 69 -7.48 13.56 -24.64
CA ASP A 69 -7.45 14.80 -25.44
C ASP A 69 -6.68 15.92 -24.74
N GLN A 70 -6.79 16.03 -23.42
CA GLN A 70 -6.05 17.04 -22.65
C GLN A 70 -4.54 16.82 -22.73
N ILE A 71 -4.07 15.59 -22.52
CA ILE A 71 -2.63 15.29 -22.53
C ILE A 71 -2.04 15.30 -23.94
N GLU A 72 -2.80 14.84 -24.94
CA GLU A 72 -2.36 14.69 -26.34
C GLU A 72 -2.44 16.02 -27.09
N ASN A 73 -3.58 16.72 -27.04
CA ASN A 73 -3.88 17.81 -27.97
C ASN A 73 -3.94 19.20 -27.32
N LYS A 74 -4.35 19.31 -26.04
CA LYS A 74 -4.68 20.62 -25.45
C LYS A 74 -3.57 21.26 -24.65
N THR A 75 -2.68 20.46 -24.05
CA THR A 75 -1.77 20.97 -23.01
C THR A 75 -0.29 20.75 -23.28
N GLY A 76 0.08 20.10 -24.39
CA GLY A 76 1.49 19.91 -24.77
C GLY A 76 2.26 18.93 -23.88
N ARG A 77 1.58 18.15 -23.02
CA ARG A 77 2.25 17.15 -22.15
C ARG A 77 3.02 16.13 -22.97
N ILE A 78 2.43 15.59 -24.04
CA ILE A 78 3.14 14.66 -24.95
C ILE A 78 4.32 15.33 -25.67
N LEU A 79 4.23 16.63 -25.98
CA LEU A 79 5.33 17.36 -26.62
C LEU A 79 6.59 17.41 -25.74
N ASN A 80 6.45 17.46 -24.41
CA ASN A 80 7.61 17.36 -23.51
C ASN A 80 8.35 16.02 -23.69
N PHE A 81 7.63 14.91 -23.86
CA PHE A 81 8.24 13.61 -24.14
C PHE A 81 8.90 13.57 -25.51
N GLU A 82 8.27 14.15 -26.54
CA GLU A 82 8.86 14.23 -27.88
C GLU A 82 10.17 15.04 -27.89
N ASN A 83 10.16 16.19 -27.22
CA ASN A 83 11.32 17.07 -27.08
C ASN A 83 12.47 16.34 -26.36
N ALA A 84 12.16 15.65 -25.26
CA ALA A 84 13.12 14.85 -24.52
C ALA A 84 13.71 13.71 -25.37
N ALA A 85 12.87 12.98 -26.11
CA ALA A 85 13.30 11.89 -27.00
C ALA A 85 14.21 12.39 -28.13
N LYS A 86 13.91 13.57 -28.69
CA LYS A 86 14.71 14.22 -29.74
C LYS A 86 15.95 14.93 -29.20
N ARG A 87 16.06 15.11 -27.86
CA ARG A 87 17.07 15.94 -27.19
C ARG A 87 17.10 17.37 -27.75
N SER A 88 15.93 17.91 -28.01
CA SER A 88 15.73 19.23 -28.63
C SER A 88 14.52 19.92 -28.05
N GLY A 89 14.48 21.26 -28.10
CA GLY A 89 13.38 22.04 -27.53
C GLY A 89 13.50 22.23 -26.02
N GLU A 90 12.52 22.92 -25.44
CA GLU A 90 12.46 23.23 -24.02
C GLU A 90 11.27 22.52 -23.37
N HIS A 91 11.39 22.26 -22.05
CA HIS A 91 10.28 21.79 -21.24
C HIS A 91 9.27 22.93 -21.02
N SER A 92 7.99 22.63 -21.17
CA SER A 92 6.89 23.55 -20.85
C SER A 92 6.02 23.01 -19.71
N GLY A 93 5.43 23.91 -18.93
CA GLY A 93 4.57 23.55 -17.79
C GLY A 93 5.35 23.33 -16.50
N ILE A 94 4.76 22.58 -15.57
CA ILE A 94 5.33 22.30 -14.25
C ILE A 94 6.06 20.96 -14.30
N PHE A 95 7.13 20.81 -13.52
CA PHE A 95 8.00 19.62 -13.51
C PHE A 95 7.29 18.28 -13.22
N TYR A 96 6.03 18.28 -12.82
CA TYR A 96 5.21 17.09 -12.59
C TYR A 96 4.14 16.85 -13.67
N ASP A 97 4.11 17.63 -14.76
CA ASP A 97 3.09 17.50 -15.81
C ASP A 97 3.13 16.14 -16.52
N ASP A 98 4.31 15.50 -16.57
CA ASP A 98 4.48 14.12 -17.02
C ASP A 98 3.61 13.14 -16.22
N SER A 99 3.34 13.43 -14.95
CA SER A 99 2.52 12.59 -14.08
C SER A 99 1.08 12.47 -14.54
N ASP A 100 0.56 13.43 -15.31
CA ASP A 100 -0.81 13.34 -15.83
C ASP A 100 -0.92 12.34 -16.97
N VAL A 101 0.14 12.18 -17.76
CA VAL A 101 0.23 11.09 -18.75
C VAL A 101 0.27 9.74 -18.05
N TYR A 102 1.06 9.62 -16.97
CA TYR A 102 1.16 8.38 -16.21
C TYR A 102 -0.15 8.00 -15.53
N LYS A 103 -0.86 8.95 -14.91
CA LYS A 103 -2.17 8.71 -14.28
C LYS A 103 -3.25 8.37 -15.31
N ALA A 104 -3.25 9.02 -16.47
CA ALA A 104 -4.17 8.68 -17.55
C ALA A 104 -3.92 7.26 -18.06
N LEU A 105 -2.65 6.89 -18.28
CA LEU A 105 -2.24 5.55 -18.68
C LEU A 105 -2.65 4.49 -17.65
N GLU A 106 -2.49 4.78 -16.35
CA GLU A 106 -2.94 3.90 -15.26
C GLU A 106 -4.47 3.68 -15.31
N GLY A 107 -5.25 4.75 -15.46
CA GLY A 107 -6.71 4.65 -15.59
C GLY A 107 -7.15 3.84 -16.82
N ILE A 108 -6.47 4.02 -17.95
CA ILE A 108 -6.69 3.24 -19.17
C ILE A 108 -6.40 1.75 -18.90
N ALA A 109 -5.27 1.42 -18.28
CA ALA A 109 -4.88 0.04 -18.00
C ALA A 109 -5.91 -0.67 -17.10
N TYR A 110 -6.39 -0.01 -16.03
CA TYR A 110 -7.43 -0.58 -15.15
C TYR A 110 -8.78 -0.74 -15.86
N SER A 111 -9.12 0.18 -16.76
CA SER A 111 -10.32 0.07 -17.58
C SER A 111 -10.28 -1.15 -18.51
N LEU A 112 -9.13 -1.40 -19.16
CA LEU A 112 -8.96 -2.48 -20.14
C LEU A 112 -9.09 -3.89 -19.53
N ILE A 113 -8.76 -4.05 -18.25
CA ILE A 113 -8.94 -5.33 -17.53
C ILE A 113 -10.41 -5.74 -17.47
N ASN A 114 -11.31 -4.76 -17.27
CA ASN A 114 -12.75 -5.01 -17.17
C ASN A 114 -13.50 -4.82 -18.51
N ASN A 115 -12.93 -4.04 -19.42
CA ASN A 115 -13.51 -3.68 -20.72
C ASN A 115 -12.43 -3.71 -21.81
N PRO A 116 -12.05 -4.89 -22.32
CA PRO A 116 -11.04 -4.99 -23.37
C PRO A 116 -11.44 -4.18 -24.61
N ASN A 117 -10.50 -3.37 -25.11
CA ASN A 117 -10.69 -2.50 -26.28
C ASN A 117 -9.39 -2.49 -27.12
N PRO A 118 -9.34 -3.24 -28.24
CA PRO A 118 -8.15 -3.36 -29.10
C PRO A 118 -7.77 -2.08 -29.84
#